data_AF-A0A1H4PSF9-F1
#
_entry.id   AF-A0A1H4PSF9-F1
#
_cell.length_a   1.000
_cell.length_b   1.000
_cell.length_c   1.000
_cell.angle_alpha   90.00
_cell.angle_beta   90.00
_cell.angle_gamma   90.00
#
_symmetry.space_group_name_H-M   'P 1'
#
loop_
_entity.id
_entity.type
_entity.pdbx_description
1 polymer ?
#
loop_
_entity_poly.entity_id
_entity_poly.type
_entity_poly.pdbx_seq_one_letter_code
_entity_poly.pdbx_strand_id
1 'polypeptide(L)'
;MTDHETLRALADEGNETALDRLADLADARGDVEELSELLDEGSDRAGQLLTRRAVAAKDLLELQRIADAGHDPAGDELERLLRR
;
A
#
# COMPACT_ATOMS: atom_id res chain seq x y z
N MET A 1 16.82 -16.39 2.09
CA MET A 1 16.62 -14.99 1.68
C MET A 1 16.08 -15.07 0.27
N THR A 2 14.85 -14.61 0.03
CA THR A 2 14.37 -14.43 -1.34
C THR A 2 14.83 -13.04 -1.75
N ASP A 3 15.62 -12.94 -2.81
CA ASP A 3 16.16 -11.67 -3.26
C ASP A 3 15.04 -10.79 -3.83
N HIS A 4 15.12 -9.47 -3.59
CA HIS A 4 14.10 -8.50 -4.03
C HIS A 4 13.84 -8.60 -5.54
N GLU A 5 14.90 -8.76 -6.33
CA GLU A 5 14.81 -8.94 -7.78
C GLU A 5 14.00 -10.19 -8.17
N THR A 6 14.13 -11.29 -7.42
CA THR A 6 13.33 -12.50 -7.66
C THR A 6 11.86 -12.27 -7.33
N LEU A 7 11.57 -11.57 -6.23
CA LEU A 7 10.19 -11.21 -5.90
C LEU A 7 9.59 -10.28 -6.96
N ARG A 8 10.38 -9.32 -7.47
CA ARG A 8 9.94 -8.40 -8.52
C ARG A 8 9.61 -9.13 -9.81
N ALA A 9 10.50 -10.00 -10.28
CA ALA A 9 10.24 -10.81 -11.47
C ALA A 9 8.96 -11.65 -11.34
N LEU A 10 8.74 -12.27 -10.17
CA LEU A 10 7.52 -13.03 -9.91
C LEU A 10 6.27 -12.14 -9.89
N ALA A 11 6.35 -10.97 -9.27
CA ALA A 11 5.25 -10.01 -9.22
C ALA A 11 4.90 -9.49 -10.62
N ASP A 12 5.91 -9.20 -11.46
CA ASP A 12 5.72 -8.81 -12.86
C ASP A 12 5.07 -9.92 -13.70
N GLU A 13 5.27 -11.20 -13.32
CA GLU A 13 4.56 -12.35 -13.88
C GLU A 13 3.14 -12.55 -13.29
N GLY A 14 2.68 -11.66 -12.42
CA GLY A 14 1.35 -11.68 -11.79
C GLY A 14 1.27 -12.45 -10.47
N ASN A 15 2.40 -12.74 -9.82
CA ASN A 15 2.40 -13.40 -8.51
C ASN A 15 2.02 -12.42 -7.40
N GLU A 16 0.75 -12.42 -7.01
CA GLU A 16 0.21 -11.57 -5.93
C GLU A 16 0.94 -11.75 -4.60
N THR A 17 1.37 -12.98 -4.26
CA THR A 17 2.14 -13.21 -3.02
C THR A 17 3.51 -12.56 -3.08
N ALA A 18 4.15 -12.52 -4.24
CA ALA A 18 5.42 -11.82 -4.40
C ALA A 18 5.23 -10.31 -4.29
N LEU A 19 4.15 -9.78 -4.88
CA LEU A 19 3.76 -8.37 -4.77
C LEU A 19 3.51 -7.96 -3.30
N ASP A 20 2.77 -8.77 -2.54
CA ASP A 20 2.54 -8.54 -1.11
C ASP A 20 3.82 -8.58 -0.28
N ARG A 21 4.76 -9.47 -0.64
CA ARG A 21 6.07 -9.54 0.02
C ARG A 21 6.93 -8.32 -0.28
N LEU A 22 6.87 -7.78 -1.50
CA LEU A 22 7.53 -6.51 -1.82
C LEU A 22 6.95 -5.38 -0.96
N ALA A 23 5.63 -5.34 -0.77
CA ALA A 23 4.98 -4.34 0.08
C ALA A 23 5.43 -4.42 1.55
N ASP A 24 5.49 -5.63 2.11
CA ASP A 24 6.03 -5.85 3.46
C ASP A 24 7.49 -5.36 3.59
N LEU A 25 8.32 -5.63 2.57
CA LEU A 25 9.72 -5.21 2.56
C LEU A 25 9.87 -3.69 2.42
N ALA A 26 9.05 -3.05 1.58
CA ALA A 26 9.00 -1.60 1.41
C ALA A 26 8.59 -0.90 2.71
N ASP A 27 7.54 -1.38 3.40
CA ASP A 27 7.13 -0.81 4.69
C ASP A 27 8.21 -0.98 5.77
N ALA A 28 8.89 -2.13 5.80
CA ALA A 28 10.01 -2.34 6.72
C ALA A 28 11.19 -1.37 6.48
N ARG A 29 11.39 -0.92 5.25
CA ARG A 29 12.35 0.15 4.90
C ARG A 29 11.80 1.56 5.11
N GLY A 30 10.50 1.70 5.32
CA GLY A 30 9.81 2.99 5.33
C GLY A 30 9.67 3.63 3.95
N ASP A 31 9.77 2.82 2.89
CA ASP A 31 9.71 3.27 1.51
C ASP A 31 8.25 3.47 1.07
N VAL A 32 7.77 4.71 1.20
CA VAL A 32 6.39 5.07 0.86
C VAL A 32 6.19 5.17 -0.65
N GLU A 33 7.25 5.50 -1.40
CA GLU A 33 7.19 5.59 -2.86
C GLU A 33 6.96 4.20 -3.46
N GLU A 34 7.77 3.22 -3.06
CA GLU A 34 7.59 1.82 -3.52
C GLU A 34 6.24 1.24 -3.08
N LEU A 35 5.76 1.55 -1.87
CA LEU A 35 4.41 1.17 -1.46
C LEU A 35 3.33 1.78 -2.36
N SER A 36 3.51 3.02 -2.81
CA SER A 36 2.58 3.65 -3.73
C SER A 36 2.58 2.95 -5.10
N GLU A 37 3.76 2.67 -5.64
CA GLU A 37 3.89 1.96 -6.92
C GLU A 37 3.22 0.59 -6.85
N LEU A 38 3.46 -0.16 -5.77
CA LEU A 38 2.84 -1.46 -5.56
C LEU A 38 1.32 -1.38 -5.43
N LEU A 39 0.79 -0.32 -4.81
CA LEU A 39 -0.65 -0.07 -4.76
C LEU A 39 -1.22 0.19 -6.16
N ASP A 40 -0.56 1.03 -6.96
CA ASP A 40 -0.97 1.34 -8.34
C ASP A 40 -0.92 0.08 -9.24
N GLU A 41 -0.07 -0.89 -8.91
CA GLU A 41 0.00 -2.21 -9.53
C GLU A 41 -1.06 -3.20 -9.02
N GLY A 42 -1.86 -2.81 -8.03
CA GLY A 42 -2.96 -3.59 -7.48
C GLY A 42 -2.65 -4.35 -6.18
N SER A 43 -1.57 -4.02 -5.47
CA SER A 43 -1.28 -4.65 -4.17
C SER A 43 -2.24 -4.15 -3.08
N ASP A 44 -3.18 -5.02 -2.72
CA ASP A 44 -4.03 -4.83 -1.54
C ASP A 44 -3.20 -4.68 -0.26
N ARG A 45 -2.08 -5.39 -0.15
CA ARG A 45 -1.19 -5.28 1.00
C ARG A 45 -0.56 -3.90 1.11
N ALA A 46 -0.10 -3.33 0.00
CA ALA A 46 0.45 -1.97 0.00
C ALA A 46 -0.61 -0.93 0.39
N GLY A 47 -1.82 -1.05 -0.16
CA GLY A 47 -2.97 -0.20 0.21
C GLY A 47 -3.27 -0.24 1.72
N GLN A 48 -3.27 -1.42 2.32
CA GLN A 48 -3.47 -1.57 3.77
C GLN A 48 -2.36 -0.88 4.59
N LEU A 49 -1.10 -1.03 4.19
CA LEU A 49 0.05 -0.45 4.89
C LEU A 49 0.03 1.08 4.80
N LEU A 50 -0.18 1.62 3.61
CA LEU A 50 -0.34 3.06 3.38
C LEU A 50 -1.51 3.64 4.19
N THR A 51 -2.66 2.97 4.17
CA THR A 51 -3.86 3.41 4.92
C THR A 51 -3.57 3.50 6.41
N ARG A 52 -2.94 2.48 7.00
CA ARG A 52 -2.59 2.48 8.43
C ARG A 52 -1.66 3.65 8.78
N ARG A 53 -0.66 3.93 7.93
CA ARG A 53 0.27 5.05 8.12
C ARG A 53 -0.45 6.38 8.03
N ALA A 54 -1.30 6.57 7.03
CA ALA A 54 -2.06 7.80 6.84
C ALA A 54 -3.05 8.03 7.99
N VAL A 55 -3.74 7.00 8.48
CA VAL A 55 -4.59 7.10 9.68
C VAL A 55 -3.78 7.52 10.91
N ALA A 56 -2.61 6.92 11.13
CA ALA A 56 -1.74 7.26 12.25
C ALA A 56 -1.25 8.72 12.19
N ALA A 57 -0.97 9.21 10.97
CA ALA A 57 -0.59 10.59 10.71
C ALA A 57 -1.78 11.57 10.69
N LYS A 58 -3.02 11.07 10.65
CA LYS A 58 -4.24 11.85 10.33
C LYS A 58 -4.13 12.58 8.99
N ASP A 59 -3.49 11.95 8.01
CA ASP A 59 -3.32 12.51 6.68
C ASP A 59 -4.55 12.18 5.82
N LEU A 60 -5.46 13.16 5.74
CA LEU A 60 -6.72 13.01 5.01
C LEU A 60 -6.50 13.01 3.49
N LEU A 61 -5.48 13.72 3.00
CA LEU A 61 -5.17 13.78 1.57
C LEU A 61 -4.60 12.45 1.09
N GLU A 62 -3.71 11.86 1.87
CA GLU A 62 -3.16 10.55 1.54
C GLU A 62 -4.24 9.47 1.61
N LEU A 63 -5.14 9.50 2.59
CA LEU A 63 -6.28 8.57 2.62
C LEU A 63 -7.18 8.70 1.38
N GLN A 64 -7.45 9.93 0.92
CA GLN A 64 -8.19 10.14 -0.32
C GLN A 64 -7.44 9.56 -1.51
N ARG A 65 -6.12 9.80 -1.62
CA ARG A 65 -5.29 9.29 -2.71
C ARG A 65 -5.29 7.76 -2.76
N ILE A 66 -5.14 7.11 -1.61
CA ILE A 66 -5.15 5.64 -1.50
C ILE A 66 -6.53 5.08 -1.91
N ALA A 67 -7.62 5.74 -1.52
CA ALA A 67 -8.97 5.35 -1.93
C ALA A 67 -9.17 5.53 -3.44
N ASP A 68 -8.70 6.64 -4.01
CA ASP A 68 -8.77 6.91 -5.46
C ASP A 68 -7.94 5.90 -6.28
N ALA A 69 -6.88 5.35 -5.69
CA ALA A 69 -6.10 4.25 -6.25
C ALA A 69 -6.80 2.88 -6.15
N GLY A 70 -8.02 2.83 -5.61
CA GLY A 70 -8.86 1.62 -5.58
C GLY A 70 -8.83 0.85 -4.26
N HIS A 71 -8.17 1.35 -3.22
CA HIS A 71 -8.21 0.73 -1.90
C HIS A 71 -9.35 1.31 -1.05
N ASP A 72 -10.56 0.80 -1.27
CA ASP A 72 -11.81 1.24 -0.61
C ASP A 72 -11.71 1.46 0.92
N PRO A 73 -11.02 0.60 1.70
CA PRO A 73 -10.91 0.80 3.15
C PRO A 73 -10.27 2.14 3.56
N ALA A 74 -9.47 2.77 2.70
CA ALA A 74 -8.94 4.11 2.97
C ALA A 74 -10.04 5.19 2.95
N GLY A 75 -11.04 5.03 2.08
CA GLY A 75 -12.20 5.91 2.00
C GLY A 75 -13.06 5.83 3.27
N ASP A 76 -13.27 4.62 3.78
CA ASP A 76 -13.98 4.40 5.05
C ASP A 76 -13.26 5.09 6.23
N GLU A 77 -11.93 4.95 6.29
CA GLU A 77 -11.10 5.59 7.32
C GLU A 77 -11.10 7.13 7.19
N LEU A 78 -11.06 7.65 5.97
CA LEU A 78 -11.21 9.08 5.71
C LEU A 78 -12.55 9.61 6.24
N GLU A 79 -13.65 8.96 5.87
CA GLU A 79 -14.98 9.34 6.36
C GLU A 79 -15.06 9.29 7.89
N ARG A 80 -14.52 8.24 8.51
CA ARG A 80 -14.50 8.10 9.96
C ARG A 80 -13.74 9.24 10.64
N LEU A 81 -12.62 9.68 10.07
CA LEU A 81 -11.83 10.78 10.62
C LEU A 81 -12.49 12.15 10.42
N LEU A 82 -13.19 12.37 9.31
CA LEU A 82 -13.92 13.61 9.04
C LEU A 82 -15.14 13.82 9.96
N ARG A 83 -15.71 12.75 10.50
CA ARG A 83 -16.87 12.80 11.41
C ARG A 83 -16.49 12.97 12.89
N ARG A 84 -15.20 12.99 13.22
CA ARG A 84 -14.69 13.04 14.60
C ARG A 84 -14.43 14.47 15.06
#